data_AF-A0AAD4XVY9-F1
#
_entry.id   AF-A0AAD4XVY9-F1
#
_cell.length_a   1.000
_cell.length_b   1.000
_cell.length_c   1.000
_cell.angle_alpha   90.00
_cell.angle_beta   90.00
_cell.angle_gamma   90.00
#
_symmetry.space_group_name_H-M   'P 1'
#
loop_
_entity.id
_entity.type
_entity.pdbx_description
1 polymer ?
#
loop_
_entity_poly.entity_id
_entity_poly.type
_entity_poly.pdbx_seq_one_letter_code
_entity_poly.pdbx_strand_id
1 'polypeptide(L)'
;MNVNRWSLHAVKYNVQEITIIIEQLHNSPYKIPHPLLNCESLRKLRIQVFNTPRYVDMILPRSMNLPQLEKLTIRGLSISNLEFSKRLFSSCPVLETLSTLHSNVLTDNPRSLIIDSLSLKKFLYTCWHGHRFPQNDTTANVIKLCAPNLEDFFCCFFLAQDYSLEISSPLYRVRFEMRVDAKEEEDEDAETYEELPPKEKGVYARRTMKFLRAVSMVTEMGLSSSFLE
;
A
#
# COMPACT_ATOMS: atom_id res chain seq x y z
N MET A 1 14.16 -17.58 17.91
CA MET A 1 13.43 -18.55 17.07
C MET A 1 14.09 -18.59 15.69
N ASN A 2 14.56 -19.75 15.21
CA ASN A 2 15.27 -19.80 13.91
C ASN A 2 14.25 -19.70 12.77
N VAL A 3 14.05 -18.47 12.26
CA VAL A 3 13.03 -18.14 11.26
C VAL A 3 13.14 -19.04 10.01
N ASN A 4 14.35 -19.49 9.68
CA ASN A 4 14.58 -20.36 8.53
C ASN A 4 14.08 -21.81 8.74
N ARG A 5 14.01 -22.31 9.99
CA ARG A 5 13.58 -23.68 10.25
C ARG A 5 12.09 -23.87 10.01
N TRP A 6 11.25 -22.99 10.55
CA TRP A 6 9.80 -23.12 10.39
C TRP A 6 9.38 -22.86 8.94
N SER A 7 10.04 -21.92 8.24
CA SER A 7 9.74 -21.64 6.83
C SER A 7 10.00 -22.85 5.94
N LEU A 8 11.08 -23.60 6.19
CA LEU A 8 11.37 -24.84 5.44
C LEU A 8 10.31 -25.92 5.70
N HIS A 9 9.81 -26.03 6.94
CA HIS A 9 8.74 -26.97 7.26
C HIS A 9 7.43 -26.56 6.59
N ALA A 10 7.09 -25.28 6.61
CA ALA A 10 5.89 -24.77 5.94
C ALA A 10 5.89 -25.09 4.43
N VAL A 11 7.04 -24.89 3.77
CA VAL A 11 7.21 -25.27 2.36
C VAL A 11 7.10 -26.79 2.18
N LYS A 12 7.77 -27.58 3.03
CA LYS A 12 7.75 -29.05 2.96
C LYS A 12 6.33 -29.63 3.06
N TYR A 13 5.48 -29.04 3.90
CA TYR A 13 4.11 -29.50 4.13
C TYR A 13 3.07 -28.78 3.26
N ASN A 14 3.51 -28.08 2.21
CA ASN A 14 2.65 -27.40 1.26
C ASN A 14 1.63 -26.45 1.91
N VAL A 15 2.08 -25.67 2.87
CA VAL A 15 1.23 -24.69 3.56
C VAL A 15 0.71 -23.67 2.56
N GLN A 16 -0.62 -23.53 2.49
CA GLN A 16 -1.29 -22.64 1.56
C GLN A 16 -1.48 -21.23 2.09
N GLU A 17 -1.50 -21.05 3.41
CA GLU A 17 -1.79 -19.76 4.04
C GLU A 17 -0.81 -19.51 5.18
N ILE A 18 -0.12 -18.37 5.13
CA ILE A 18 0.86 -17.99 6.15
C ILE A 18 0.56 -16.57 6.61
N THR A 19 0.45 -16.41 7.93
CA THR A 19 0.39 -15.10 8.59
C THR A 19 1.59 -14.95 9.51
N ILE A 20 2.34 -13.88 9.31
CA ILE A 20 3.50 -13.50 10.12
C ILE A 20 3.15 -12.19 10.82
N ILE A 21 3.13 -12.20 12.15
CA ILE A 21 2.91 -11.03 12.99
C ILE A 21 4.20 -10.73 13.73
N ILE A 22 4.66 -9.50 13.64
CA ILE A 22 5.89 -9.00 14.23
C ILE A 22 5.51 -7.82 15.10
N GLU A 23 5.53 -8.01 16.42
CA GLU A 23 5.10 -6.98 17.38
C GLU A 23 6.13 -5.87 17.57
N GLN A 24 7.41 -6.19 17.39
CA GLN A 24 8.50 -5.23 17.46
C GLN A 24 9.58 -5.66 16.48
N LEU A 25 9.99 -4.75 15.61
CA LEU A 25 11.20 -4.89 14.82
C LEU A 25 12.13 -3.76 15.17
N HIS A 26 13.37 -4.09 15.54
CA HIS A 26 14.44 -3.10 15.57
C HIS A 26 14.63 -2.56 14.15
N ASN A 27 15.10 -1.31 13.98
CA ASN A 27 15.22 -0.57 12.71
C ASN A 27 16.12 -1.23 11.61
N SER A 28 16.24 -2.56 11.56
CA SER A 28 16.88 -3.33 10.52
C SER A 28 15.86 -3.73 9.44
N PRO A 29 16.29 -3.81 8.16
CA PRO A 29 15.41 -4.24 7.08
C PRO A 29 14.85 -5.64 7.32
N TYR A 30 13.54 -5.81 7.13
CA TYR A 30 12.92 -7.12 7.23
C TYR A 30 13.16 -7.92 5.96
N LYS A 31 13.74 -9.10 6.12
CA LYS A 31 13.93 -10.07 5.04
C LYS A 31 12.90 -11.17 5.20
N ILE A 32 12.02 -11.32 4.22
CA ILE A 32 11.17 -12.52 4.17
C ILE A 32 12.08 -13.74 4.04
N PRO A 33 11.81 -14.83 4.79
CA PRO A 33 12.50 -16.09 4.60
C PRO A 33 12.42 -16.56 3.14
N HIS A 34 13.59 -16.75 2.51
CA HIS A 34 13.70 -17.15 1.11
C HIS A 34 12.91 -18.42 0.74
N PRO A 35 12.82 -19.46 1.60
CA PRO A 35 11.99 -20.63 1.28
C PRO A 35 10.52 -20.29 1.05
N LEU A 36 9.97 -19.34 1.81
CA LEU A 36 8.57 -18.94 1.66
C LEU A 36 8.31 -18.29 0.31
N LEU A 37 9.28 -17.52 -0.20
CA LEU A 37 9.19 -16.81 -1.47
C LEU A 37 9.34 -17.71 -2.71
N ASN A 38 9.51 -19.02 -2.51
CA ASN A 38 9.55 -20.03 -3.56
C ASN A 38 8.57 -21.18 -3.27
N CYS A 39 7.56 -20.93 -2.43
CA CYS A 39 6.57 -21.93 -2.06
C CYS A 39 5.51 -22.04 -3.15
N GLU A 40 5.46 -23.18 -3.85
CA GLU A 40 4.55 -23.41 -4.97
C GLU A 40 3.08 -23.53 -4.56
N SER A 41 2.83 -23.92 -3.31
CA SER A 41 1.49 -24.13 -2.76
C SER A 41 0.92 -22.91 -2.04
N LEU A 42 1.72 -21.86 -1.83
CA LEU A 42 1.30 -20.70 -1.04
C LEU A 42 0.31 -19.85 -1.82
N ARG A 43 -0.92 -19.76 -1.31
CA ARG A 43 -2.03 -18.99 -1.88
C ARG A 43 -2.25 -17.66 -1.19
N LYS A 44 -1.98 -17.58 0.12
CA LYS A 44 -2.13 -16.35 0.90
C LYS A 44 -0.92 -16.09 1.78
N LEU A 45 -0.37 -14.88 1.67
CA LEU A 45 0.72 -14.40 2.51
C LEU A 45 0.32 -13.09 3.18
N ARG A 46 0.33 -13.08 4.51
CA ARG A 46 0.09 -11.89 5.32
C ARG A 46 1.29 -11.63 6.22
N ILE A 47 1.86 -10.43 6.13
CA ILE A 47 2.98 -9.99 6.95
C ILE A 47 2.58 -8.68 7.61
N GLN A 48 2.64 -8.63 8.94
CA GLN A 48 2.25 -7.46 9.69
C GLN A 48 3.31 -7.11 10.71
N VAL A 49 3.78 -5.87 10.63
CA VAL A 49 4.72 -5.29 11.58
C VAL A 49 4.00 -4.20 12.36
N PHE A 50 4.09 -4.27 13.68
CA PHE A 50 3.48 -3.34 14.63
C PHE A 50 4.56 -2.63 15.47
N ASN A 51 4.17 -1.55 16.13
CA ASN A 51 4.99 -0.79 17.10
C ASN A 51 6.39 -0.38 16.63
N THR A 52 6.57 -0.13 15.33
CA THR A 52 7.84 0.37 14.80
C THR A 52 7.80 1.90 14.73
N PRO A 53 8.79 2.61 15.31
CA PRO A 53 8.81 4.08 15.31
C PRO A 53 9.03 4.67 13.91
N ARG A 54 9.50 3.86 12.96
CA ARG A 54 9.69 4.20 11.54
C ARG A 54 9.28 3.00 10.69
N TYR A 55 9.00 3.24 9.41
CA TYR A 55 8.83 2.12 8.49
C TYR A 55 10.10 1.28 8.40
N VAL A 56 9.89 -0.02 8.27
CA VAL A 56 10.97 -0.96 8.02
C VAL A 56 11.04 -1.24 6.53
N ASP A 57 12.21 -1.07 5.94
CA ASP A 57 12.43 -1.46 4.55
C ASP A 57 12.29 -2.97 4.37
N MET A 58 11.45 -3.35 3.42
CA MET A 58 11.27 -4.71 3.02
C MET A 58 12.24 -5.07 1.89
N ILE A 59 13.13 -6.04 2.13
CA ILE A 59 14.06 -6.51 1.11
C ILE A 59 13.51 -7.79 0.48
N LEU A 60 13.18 -7.71 -0.81
CA LEU A 60 12.93 -8.90 -1.62
C LEU A 60 14.24 -9.48 -2.16
N PRO A 61 14.39 -10.81 -2.18
CA PRO A 61 15.50 -11.47 -2.87
C PRO A 61 15.46 -11.20 -4.38
N ARG A 62 16.58 -11.49 -5.05
CA ARG A 62 16.70 -11.33 -6.51
C ARG A 62 15.81 -12.30 -7.28
N SER A 63 15.54 -13.47 -6.72
CA SER A 63 14.67 -14.49 -7.28
C SER A 63 13.56 -14.85 -6.29
N MET A 64 12.33 -14.81 -6.75
CA MET A 64 11.16 -15.34 -6.05
C MET A 64 10.19 -15.91 -7.09
N ASN A 65 9.42 -16.91 -6.70
CA ASN A 65 8.40 -17.51 -7.54
C ASN A 65 7.28 -18.03 -6.65
N LEU A 66 6.11 -17.41 -6.77
CA LEU A 66 4.92 -17.73 -5.98
C LEU A 66 3.76 -17.97 -6.94
N PRO A 67 3.79 -19.09 -7.68
CA PRO A 67 2.92 -19.30 -8.84
C PRO A 67 1.44 -19.41 -8.48
N GLN A 68 1.11 -19.74 -7.23
CA GLN A 68 -0.26 -19.88 -6.74
C GLN A 68 -0.71 -18.75 -5.80
N LEU A 69 0.11 -17.71 -5.61
CA LEU A 69 -0.21 -16.65 -4.64
C LEU A 69 -1.32 -15.75 -5.17
N GLU A 70 -2.50 -15.88 -4.58
CA GLU A 70 -3.72 -15.12 -4.91
C GLU A 70 -3.83 -13.85 -4.06
N LYS A 71 -3.35 -13.88 -2.81
CA LYS A 71 -3.52 -12.77 -1.85
C LYS A 71 -2.24 -12.43 -1.12
N LEU A 72 -1.83 -11.16 -1.20
CA LEU A 72 -0.71 -10.61 -0.46
C LEU A 72 -1.17 -9.44 0.40
N THR A 73 -0.91 -9.53 1.70
CA THR A 73 -1.13 -8.45 2.65
C THR A 73 0.19 -8.09 3.34
N ILE A 74 0.57 -6.84 3.23
CA ILE A 74 1.74 -6.26 3.87
C ILE A 74 1.25 -5.12 4.77
N ARG A 75 1.60 -5.15 6.06
CA ARG A 75 1.32 -4.06 7.01
C ARG A 75 2.58 -3.56 7.69
N GLY A 76 2.77 -2.24 7.75
CA GLY A 76 3.86 -1.61 8.50
C GLY A 76 5.25 -1.69 7.85
N LEU A 77 5.34 -2.19 6.61
CA LEU A 77 6.60 -2.27 5.86
C LEU A 77 6.66 -1.21 4.77
N SER A 78 7.84 -0.64 4.54
CA SER A 78 8.12 0.25 3.42
C SER A 78 8.44 -0.55 2.15
N ILE A 79 7.83 -0.18 1.03
CA ILE A 79 8.13 -0.70 -0.30
C ILE A 79 9.00 0.34 -1.01
N SER A 80 10.30 0.14 -0.98
CA SER A 80 11.27 1.19 -1.30
C SER A 80 11.76 1.22 -2.75
N ASN A 81 11.14 0.51 -3.70
CA ASN A 81 11.73 0.39 -5.05
C ASN A 81 10.70 0.13 -6.17
N LEU A 82 10.83 0.81 -7.31
CA LEU A 82 10.10 0.49 -8.55
C LEU A 82 10.33 -0.97 -9.00
N GLU A 83 11.53 -1.50 -8.79
CA GLU A 83 11.88 -2.89 -9.07
C GLU A 83 11.10 -3.87 -8.18
N PHE A 84 10.60 -3.43 -7.01
CA PHE A 84 9.75 -4.25 -6.16
C PHE A 84 8.45 -4.60 -6.87
N SER A 85 7.72 -3.61 -7.41
CA SER A 85 6.41 -3.86 -8.00
C SER A 85 6.54 -4.74 -9.23
N LYS A 86 7.48 -4.42 -10.13
CA LYS A 86 7.79 -5.24 -11.30
C LYS A 86 8.12 -6.68 -10.93
N ARG A 87 8.98 -6.88 -9.92
CA ARG A 87 9.37 -8.23 -9.48
C ARG A 87 8.23 -8.96 -8.79
N LEU A 88 7.44 -8.28 -7.97
CA LEU A 88 6.32 -8.87 -7.27
C LEU A 88 5.29 -9.42 -8.26
N PHE A 89 4.91 -8.62 -9.26
CA PHE A 89 3.90 -9.04 -10.25
C PHE A 89 4.45 -10.06 -11.26
N SER A 90 5.73 -9.99 -11.63
CA SER A 90 6.32 -11.02 -12.50
C SER A 90 6.48 -12.37 -11.79
N SER A 91 6.66 -12.37 -10.47
CA SER A 91 6.81 -13.59 -9.66
C SER A 91 5.52 -14.15 -9.09
N CYS A 92 4.42 -13.40 -9.15
CA CYS A 92 3.10 -13.79 -8.63
C CYS A 92 2.03 -13.63 -9.73
N PRO A 93 2.04 -14.48 -10.79
CA PRO A 93 1.22 -14.27 -11.98
C PRO A 93 -0.29 -14.32 -11.72
N VAL A 94 -0.74 -14.99 -10.66
CA VAL A 94 -2.16 -15.16 -10.30
C VAL A 94 -2.61 -14.25 -9.15
N LEU A 95 -1.85 -13.22 -8.81
CA LEU A 95 -2.13 -12.35 -7.68
C LEU A 95 -3.40 -11.50 -7.92
N GLU A 96 -4.49 -11.86 -7.25
CA GLU A 96 -5.78 -11.19 -7.38
C GLU A 96 -5.96 -10.04 -6.38
N THR A 97 -5.37 -10.15 -5.18
CA THR A 97 -5.54 -9.16 -4.10
C THR A 97 -4.20 -8.71 -3.54
N LEU A 98 -3.96 -7.40 -3.58
CA LEU A 98 -2.82 -6.75 -2.93
C LEU A 98 -3.33 -5.77 -1.88
N SER A 99 -2.84 -5.91 -0.65
CA SER A 99 -3.13 -4.96 0.43
C SER A 99 -1.83 -4.47 1.03
N THR A 100 -1.56 -3.18 0.88
CA THR A 100 -0.41 -2.49 1.46
C THR A 100 -0.93 -1.50 2.48
N LEU A 101 -0.87 -1.90 3.75
CA LEU A 101 -1.53 -1.22 4.86
C LEU A 101 -0.51 -0.53 5.75
N HIS A 102 -0.72 0.72 6.10
CA HIS A 102 0.23 1.49 6.91
C HIS A 102 1.66 1.39 6.35
N SER A 103 1.80 1.52 5.03
CA SER A 103 3.05 1.34 4.30
C SER A 103 3.44 2.63 3.59
N ASN A 104 4.72 2.99 3.62
CA ASN A 104 5.26 3.99 2.69
C ASN A 104 5.81 3.29 1.45
N VAL A 105 5.58 3.87 0.28
CA VAL A 105 5.99 3.27 -1.00
C VAL A 105 6.98 4.17 -1.75
N LEU A 106 7.45 5.23 -1.10
CA LEU A 106 7.93 6.42 -1.78
C LEU A 106 9.29 6.84 -1.22
N THR A 107 10.30 6.04 -1.55
CA THR A 107 11.70 6.36 -1.28
C THR A 107 12.52 6.09 -2.53
N ASP A 108 12.32 6.90 -3.57
CA ASP A 108 13.28 7.13 -4.66
C ASP A 108 12.79 8.36 -5.44
N ASN A 109 13.69 9.14 -6.04
CA ASN A 109 13.33 10.34 -6.80
C ASN A 109 13.34 9.96 -8.30
N PRO A 110 12.20 9.93 -9.02
CA PRO A 110 10.86 10.35 -8.61
C PRO A 110 10.08 9.30 -7.80
N ARG A 111 9.35 9.79 -6.79
CA ARG A 111 8.56 8.98 -5.86
C ARG A 111 7.34 8.43 -6.57
N SER A 112 7.46 7.23 -7.14
CA SER A 112 6.39 6.62 -7.93
C SER A 112 6.14 5.15 -7.57
N LEU A 113 4.87 4.81 -7.38
CA LEU A 113 4.37 3.45 -7.27
C LEU A 113 3.71 3.07 -8.58
N ILE A 114 4.28 2.10 -9.29
CA ILE A 114 3.66 1.56 -10.51
C ILE A 114 3.12 0.17 -10.21
N ILE A 115 1.81 0.01 -10.33
CA ILE A 115 1.11 -1.28 -10.25
C ILE A 115 0.85 -1.73 -11.68
N ASP A 116 1.59 -2.73 -12.14
CA ASP A 116 1.45 -3.32 -13.47
C ASP A 116 1.10 -4.80 -13.33
N SER A 117 -0.19 -5.13 -13.46
CA SER A 117 -0.67 -6.49 -13.27
C SER A 117 -1.95 -6.78 -14.05
N LEU A 118 -1.95 -7.89 -14.76
CA LEU A 118 -3.13 -8.38 -15.48
C LEU A 118 -4.06 -9.21 -14.60
N SER A 119 -3.59 -9.74 -13.46
CA SER A 119 -4.39 -10.63 -12.59
C SER A 119 -5.03 -9.90 -11.41
N LEU A 120 -4.56 -8.70 -11.08
CA LEU A 120 -5.00 -7.97 -9.91
C LEU A 120 -6.43 -7.46 -10.05
N LYS A 121 -7.30 -7.90 -9.14
CA LYS A 121 -8.72 -7.50 -9.05
C LYS A 121 -9.00 -6.53 -7.92
N LYS A 122 -8.20 -6.58 -6.84
CA LYS A 122 -8.38 -5.73 -5.66
C LYS A 122 -7.06 -5.14 -5.20
N PHE A 123 -7.04 -3.83 -5.01
CA PHE A 123 -5.90 -3.11 -4.46
C PHE A 123 -6.32 -2.21 -3.30
N LEU A 124 -5.72 -2.43 -2.14
CA LEU A 124 -5.94 -1.62 -0.94
C LEU A 124 -4.61 -0.97 -0.56
N TYR A 125 -4.59 0.37 -0.55
CA TYR A 125 -3.43 1.16 -0.16
C TYR A 125 -3.76 2.08 0.99
N THR A 126 -3.02 1.96 2.10
CA THR A 126 -3.05 2.93 3.19
C THR A 126 -1.63 3.29 3.61
N CYS A 127 -1.32 4.58 3.71
CA CYS A 127 -0.07 5.04 4.30
C CYS A 127 -0.27 5.33 5.79
N TRP A 128 0.81 5.33 6.58
CA TRP A 128 0.75 5.71 8.01
C TRP A 128 1.95 6.53 8.41
N HIS A 129 1.87 7.86 8.50
CA HIS A 129 3.01 8.61 9.02
C HIS A 129 2.65 9.85 9.84
N GLY A 130 2.96 9.77 11.13
CA GLY A 130 2.95 10.88 12.11
C GLY A 130 4.21 11.73 12.14
N HIS A 131 5.10 11.62 11.15
CA HIS A 131 6.22 12.54 10.99
C HIS A 131 6.08 13.31 9.68
N ARG A 132 5.73 14.60 9.82
CA ARG A 132 5.96 15.65 8.81
C ARG A 132 7.42 15.53 8.37
N PHE A 133 7.66 14.90 7.22
CA PHE A 133 8.89 15.25 6.51
C PHE A 133 8.81 16.75 6.21
N PRO A 134 9.88 17.53 6.45
CA PRO A 134 9.93 18.89 5.95
C PRO A 134 9.78 18.81 4.43
N GLN A 135 8.57 19.08 3.93
CA GLN A 135 8.29 19.10 2.51
C GLN A 135 8.93 20.36 1.93
N ASN A 136 10.20 20.23 1.61
CA ASN A 136 10.89 21.20 0.76
C ASN A 136 10.89 20.79 -0.71
N ASP A 137 10.09 19.79 -1.12
CA ASP A 137 10.08 19.35 -2.52
C ASP A 137 8.69 19.39 -3.14
N THR A 138 8.61 20.20 -4.20
CA THR A 138 7.51 20.47 -5.14
C THR A 138 6.98 19.25 -5.90
N THR A 139 7.43 18.04 -5.58
CA THR A 139 7.20 16.82 -6.38
C THR A 139 6.15 15.93 -5.74
N ALA A 140 5.02 15.77 -6.44
CA ALA A 140 3.94 14.89 -6.02
C ALA A 140 4.36 13.41 -6.08
N ASN A 141 3.86 12.63 -5.12
CA ASN A 141 3.99 11.18 -5.11
C ASN A 141 3.04 10.57 -6.15
N VAL A 142 3.56 9.88 -7.15
CA VAL A 142 2.73 9.35 -8.24
C VAL A 142 2.35 7.90 -7.98
N ILE A 143 1.06 7.58 -8.01
CA ILE A 143 0.56 6.20 -8.03
C ILE A 143 -0.01 5.95 -9.42
N LYS A 144 0.62 5.04 -10.16
CA LYS A 144 0.20 4.64 -11.50
C LYS A 144 -0.38 3.23 -11.46
N LEU A 145 -1.63 3.10 -11.86
CA LEU A 145 -2.37 1.85 -11.94
C LEU A 145 -2.51 1.43 -13.40
N CYS A 146 -1.71 0.44 -13.78
CA CYS A 146 -1.74 -0.33 -15.03
C CYS A 146 -2.28 -1.74 -14.76
N ALA A 147 -3.54 -1.81 -14.33
CA ALA A 147 -4.19 -3.07 -14.00
C ALA A 147 -5.58 -3.13 -14.65
N PRO A 148 -5.72 -3.71 -15.85
CA PRO A 148 -6.96 -3.66 -16.62
C PRO A 148 -8.11 -4.45 -15.99
N ASN A 149 -7.81 -5.45 -15.16
CA ASN A 149 -8.80 -6.27 -14.48
C ASN A 149 -9.04 -5.81 -13.03
N LEU A 150 -8.56 -4.62 -12.65
CA LEU A 150 -8.74 -4.08 -11.31
C LEU A 150 -10.20 -3.63 -11.14
N GLU A 151 -10.93 -4.32 -10.27
CA GLU A 151 -12.34 -4.05 -9.98
C GLU A 151 -12.48 -3.10 -8.80
N ASP A 152 -11.80 -3.40 -7.69
CA ASP A 152 -11.91 -2.64 -6.44
C ASP A 152 -10.57 -1.96 -6.11
N PHE A 153 -10.60 -0.64 -6.00
CA PHE A 153 -9.47 0.14 -5.50
C PHE A 153 -9.86 0.95 -4.25
N PHE A 154 -9.14 0.75 -3.16
CA PHE A 154 -9.30 1.53 -1.93
C PHE A 154 -7.98 2.25 -1.62
N CYS A 155 -8.08 3.54 -1.32
CA CYS A 155 -6.92 4.37 -1.06
C CYS A 155 -7.15 5.35 0.09
N CYS A 156 -6.31 5.29 1.12
CA CYS A 156 -6.30 6.25 2.22
C CYS A 156 -5.04 7.14 2.14
N PHE A 157 -5.23 8.46 2.11
CA PHE A 157 -4.17 9.46 1.96
C PHE A 157 -4.17 10.46 3.11
N PHE A 158 -3.01 11.08 3.37
CA PHE A 158 -2.91 12.22 4.28
C PHE A 158 -2.86 13.55 3.55
N LEU A 159 -3.57 14.51 4.13
CA LEU A 159 -3.60 15.91 3.76
C LEU A 159 -2.23 16.54 3.63
N ALA A 160 -1.26 16.12 4.43
CA ALA A 160 0.07 16.67 4.40
C ALA A 160 0.79 16.37 3.07
N GLN A 161 0.46 15.29 2.36
CA GLN A 161 1.24 14.80 1.21
C GLN A 161 0.55 15.06 -0.13
N ASP A 162 1.31 15.50 -1.14
CA ASP A 162 0.79 15.64 -2.50
C ASP A 162 0.89 14.29 -3.21
N TYR A 163 -0.23 13.77 -3.69
CA TYR A 163 -0.26 12.56 -4.52
C TYR A 163 -0.91 12.88 -5.87
N SER A 164 -0.44 12.17 -6.89
CA SER A 164 -1.06 12.13 -8.21
C SER A 164 -1.44 10.69 -8.51
N LEU A 165 -2.68 10.48 -8.95
CA LEU A 165 -3.19 9.16 -9.31
C LEU A 165 -3.36 9.09 -10.82
N GLU A 166 -2.72 8.12 -11.45
CA GLU A 166 -2.83 7.83 -12.88
C GLU A 166 -3.47 6.45 -13.06
N ILE A 167 -4.71 6.43 -13.56
CA ILE A 167 -5.44 5.19 -13.82
C ILE A 167 -5.50 5.00 -15.33
N SER A 168 -4.97 3.88 -15.81
CA SER A 168 -4.90 3.57 -17.25
C SER A 168 -5.97 2.60 -17.72
N SER A 169 -6.90 2.21 -16.85
CA SER A 169 -7.97 1.26 -17.17
C SER A 169 -9.25 1.59 -16.40
N PRO A 170 -10.44 1.32 -16.95
CA PRO A 170 -11.68 1.57 -16.23
C PRO A 170 -11.73 0.73 -14.94
N LEU A 171 -12.16 1.35 -13.84
CA LEU A 171 -12.33 0.68 -12.54
C LEU A 171 -13.82 0.54 -12.24
N TYR A 172 -14.22 -0.58 -11.64
CA TYR A 172 -15.61 -0.76 -11.23
C TYR A 172 -15.92 0.08 -9.99
N ARG A 173 -15.15 -0.09 -8.92
CA ARG A 173 -15.35 0.56 -7.62
C ARG A 173 -14.07 1.24 -7.15
N VAL A 174 -14.20 2.50 -6.76
CA VAL A 174 -13.14 3.23 -6.05
C VAL A 174 -13.65 3.76 -4.73
N ARG A 175 -12.82 3.64 -3.70
CA ARG A 175 -13.06 4.23 -2.38
C ARG A 175 -11.87 5.08 -1.97
N PHE A 176 -12.13 6.35 -1.69
CA PHE A 176 -11.13 7.27 -1.19
C PHE A 176 -11.40 7.68 0.23
N GLU A 177 -10.34 7.66 1.02
CA GLU A 177 -10.31 8.21 2.36
C GLU A 177 -9.18 9.23 2.42
N MET A 178 -9.48 10.42 2.92
CA MET A 178 -8.47 11.45 3.16
C MET A 178 -8.49 11.78 4.65
N ARG A 179 -7.30 11.82 5.26
CA ARG A 179 -7.11 12.08 6.69
C ARG A 179 -6.27 13.33 6.93
N VAL A 180 -6.57 14.07 7.99
CA VAL A 180 -5.86 15.27 8.47
C VAL A 180 -4.58 14.90 9.22
N ASP A 181 -4.65 14.00 10.22
CA ASP A 181 -3.50 13.58 11.04
C ASP A 181 -3.46 12.04 11.23
N ALA A 182 -2.27 11.51 11.45
CA ALA A 182 -1.97 10.10 11.66
C ALA A 182 -1.99 9.68 13.14
N LYS A 183 -2.33 10.61 14.05
CA LYS A 183 -2.17 10.44 15.50
C LYS A 183 -3.36 9.81 16.21
N GLU A 184 -4.55 9.90 15.65
CA GLU A 184 -5.75 9.35 16.28
C GLU A 184 -6.35 8.29 15.36
N GLU A 185 -6.37 7.05 15.83
CA GLU A 185 -7.22 6.00 15.27
C GLU A 185 -8.70 6.23 15.67
N GLU A 186 -8.97 7.24 16.50
CA GLU A 186 -10.31 7.73 16.83
C GLU A 186 -10.82 8.63 15.70
N ASP A 187 -12.09 8.46 15.36
CA ASP A 187 -12.73 8.93 14.14
C ASP A 187 -12.51 10.43 13.94
N GLU A 188 -11.76 10.82 12.90
CA GLU A 188 -11.76 12.20 12.42
C GLU A 188 -13.20 12.59 12.10
N ASP A 189 -13.71 13.57 12.84
CA ASP A 189 -15.05 14.10 12.69
C ASP A 189 -15.05 15.42 11.92
N ALA A 190 -16.24 15.97 11.69
CA ALA A 190 -16.40 17.20 10.94
C ALA A 190 -15.69 18.40 11.55
N GLU A 191 -15.57 18.42 12.88
CA GLU A 191 -14.96 19.52 13.62
C GLU A 191 -13.45 19.59 13.32
N THR A 192 -12.80 18.44 13.15
CA THR A 192 -11.38 18.34 12.80
C THR A 192 -11.04 19.10 11.49
N TYR A 193 -11.95 19.09 10.51
CA TYR A 193 -11.77 19.80 9.24
C TYR A 193 -12.14 21.28 9.34
N GLU A 194 -13.13 21.63 10.15
CA GLU A 194 -13.53 23.03 10.36
C GLU A 194 -12.42 23.85 11.03
N GLU A 195 -11.64 23.25 11.92
CA GLU A 195 -10.53 23.88 12.63
C GLU A 195 -9.29 24.14 11.76
N LEU A 196 -9.23 23.59 10.54
CA LEU A 196 -8.08 23.80 9.65
C LEU A 196 -7.90 25.26 9.24
N PRO A 197 -6.65 25.77 9.20
CA PRO A 197 -6.36 27.09 8.67
C PRO A 197 -6.87 27.24 7.21
N PRO A 198 -7.36 28.42 6.79
CA PRO A 198 -7.91 28.62 5.44
C PRO A 198 -6.96 28.20 4.30
N LYS A 199 -5.65 28.37 4.51
CA LYS A 199 -4.61 27.94 3.56
C LYS A 199 -4.58 26.41 3.40
N GLU A 200 -4.78 25.66 4.47
CA GLU A 200 -4.78 24.20 4.47
C GLU A 200 -6.07 23.65 3.87
N LYS A 201 -7.22 24.27 4.14
CA LYS A 201 -8.50 23.97 3.44
C LYS A 201 -8.37 24.14 1.92
N GLY A 202 -7.71 25.19 1.45
CA GLY A 202 -7.45 25.38 0.01
C GLY A 202 -6.51 24.33 -0.59
N VAL A 203 -5.56 23.80 0.19
CA VAL A 203 -4.70 22.67 -0.22
C VAL A 203 -5.52 21.37 -0.27
N TYR A 204 -6.37 21.13 0.73
CA TYR A 204 -7.30 20.00 0.80
C TYR A 204 -8.14 19.92 -0.48
N ALA A 205 -8.94 20.95 -0.73
CA ALA A 205 -9.86 20.99 -1.86
C ALA A 205 -9.14 20.76 -3.19
N ARG A 206 -7.96 21.37 -3.38
CA ARG A 206 -7.14 21.16 -4.57
C ARG A 206 -6.66 19.72 -4.72
N ARG A 207 -6.21 19.06 -3.64
CA ARG A 207 -5.75 17.67 -3.66
C ARG A 207 -6.91 16.71 -3.89
N THR A 208 -8.03 16.91 -3.20
CA THR A 208 -9.30 16.20 -3.42
C THR A 208 -9.73 16.25 -4.89
N MET A 209 -9.75 17.44 -5.49
CA MET A 209 -10.13 17.59 -6.90
C MET A 209 -9.17 16.88 -7.87
N LYS A 210 -7.88 16.74 -7.54
CA LYS A 210 -6.95 15.94 -8.38
C LYS A 210 -7.38 14.47 -8.40
N PHE A 211 -7.77 13.90 -7.26
CA PHE A 211 -8.20 12.50 -7.19
C PHE A 211 -9.52 12.28 -7.94
N LEU A 212 -10.51 13.13 -7.72
CA LEU A 212 -11.81 13.02 -8.39
C LEU A 212 -11.66 13.08 -9.91
N ARG A 213 -10.73 13.90 -10.43
CA ARG A 213 -10.42 13.94 -11.87
C ARG A 213 -9.79 12.65 -12.39
N ALA A 214 -8.96 11.97 -11.58
CA ALA A 214 -8.31 10.72 -11.95
C ALA A 214 -9.30 9.55 -12.07
N VAL A 215 -10.45 9.60 -11.39
CA VAL A 215 -11.48 8.55 -11.37
C VAL A 215 -12.74 8.90 -12.17
N SER A 216 -12.60 9.68 -13.24
CA SER A 216 -13.74 10.15 -14.05
C SER A 216 -14.52 9.06 -14.79
N MET A 217 -14.03 7.81 -14.83
CA MET A 217 -14.63 6.68 -15.56
C MET A 217 -15.04 5.51 -14.65
N VAL A 218 -15.33 5.77 -13.36
CA VAL A 218 -15.65 4.72 -12.37
C VAL A 218 -17.16 4.54 -12.23
N THR A 219 -17.62 3.29 -12.03
CA THR A 219 -19.05 2.98 -11.89
C THR A 219 -19.56 3.27 -10.47
N GLU A 220 -18.80 2.89 -9.45
CA GLU A 220 -19.14 3.11 -8.04
C GLU A 220 -18.01 3.90 -7.35
N MET A 221 -18.36 5.04 -6.75
CA MET A 221 -17.43 5.87 -6.00
C MET A 221 -17.91 6.02 -4.56
N GLY A 222 -17.04 5.65 -3.61
CA GLY A 222 -17.21 5.94 -2.20
C GLY A 222 -16.19 6.97 -1.75
N LEU A 223 -16.64 7.96 -0.99
CA LEU A 223 -15.80 8.99 -0.39
C LEU A 223 -16.06 8.99 1.12
N SER A 224 -15.02 9.21 1.93
CA SER A 224 -15.17 9.45 3.37
C SER A 224 -15.85 10.79 3.64
N SER A 225 -16.37 10.99 4.87
CA SER A 225 -16.97 12.24 5.35
C SER A 225 -16.10 13.46 5.05
N SER A 226 -14.79 13.30 5.18
CA SER A 226 -13.82 14.35 4.89
C SER A 226 -13.94 15.00 3.51
N PHE A 227 -14.47 14.31 2.51
CA PHE A 227 -14.70 14.86 1.17
C PHE A 227 -15.95 15.73 1.05
N LEU A 228 -16.81 15.75 2.08
CA LEU A 228 -18.10 16.43 2.08
C LEU A 228 -18.08 17.76 2.87
N GLU A 229 -16.94 18.11 3.46
CA GLU A 229 -16.73 19.26 4.35
C GLU A 229 -15.81 20.32 3.70
#